data_AF-C3N734-F1
#
_entry.id   AF-C3N734-F1
#
_cell.length_a   1.000
_cell.length_b   1.000
_cell.length_c   1.000
_cell.angle_alpha   90.00
_cell.angle_beta   90.00
_cell.angle_gamma   90.00
#
_symmetry.space_group_name_H-M   'P 1'
#
loop_
_entity.id
_entity.type
_entity.pdbx_description
1 polymer ?
#
loop_
_entity_poly.entity_id
_entity_poly.type
_entity_poly.pdbx_seq_one_letter_code
_entity_poly.pdbx_strand_id
1 'polypeptide(L)'
;MPNSYQMAEIMYKILQQKKEISLEDILAQFEISASTAYNVQRTLRMICEKHPDECEVQTKNRRTIFKWIKNEETTEEGQEEQEIEKILNAQPAEK
;
A
#
# COMPACT_ATOMS: atom_id res chain seq x y z
N MET A 1 18.40 6.05 10.86
CA MET A 1 17.12 5.32 11.00
C MET A 1 16.05 6.11 10.29
N PRO A 2 15.16 5.47 9.51
CA PRO A 2 14.04 6.17 8.90
C PRO A 2 13.17 6.82 9.98
N ASN A 3 12.63 8.00 9.69
CA ASN A 3 11.72 8.67 10.62
C ASN A 3 10.32 8.04 10.56
N SER A 4 9.43 8.37 11.49
CA SER A 4 8.09 7.77 11.57
C SER A 4 7.25 7.98 10.30
N TYR A 5 7.51 9.04 9.53
CA TYR A 5 6.83 9.31 8.27
C TYR A 5 7.28 8.35 7.16
N GLN A 6 8.59 8.16 7.00
CA GLN A 6 9.14 7.20 6.04
C GLN A 6 8.70 5.76 6.35
N MET A 7 8.67 5.39 7.64
CA MET A 7 8.14 4.09 8.05
C MET A 7 6.66 3.95 7.71
N ALA A 8 5.86 5.00 7.91
CA ALA A 8 4.44 4.98 7.58
C ALA A 8 4.18 4.89 6.07
N GLU A 9 4.97 5.55 5.23
CA GLU A 9 4.89 5.40 3.76
C GLU A 9 5.18 3.96 3.32
N ILE A 10 6.15 3.29 3.95
CA ILE A 10 6.42 1.88 3.71
C ILE A 10 5.21 1.03 4.12
N MET A 11 4.64 1.25 5.31
CA MET A 11 3.45 0.52 5.74
C MET A 11 2.24 0.78 4.84
N TYR A 12 2.10 1.97 4.27
CA TYR A 12 1.02 2.27 3.32
C TYR A 12 1.14 1.44 2.03
N LYS A 13 2.36 1.24 1.51
CA LYS A 13 2.61 0.33 0.39
C LYS A 13 2.36 -1.13 0.76
N ILE A 14 2.75 -1.53 1.97
CA ILE A 14 2.43 -2.88 2.47
C ILE A 14 0.91 -3.05 2.60
N LEU A 15 0.16 -2.00 2.96
CA LEU A 15 -1.29 -2.05 3.11
C LEU A 15 -1.95 -2.40 1.78
N GLN A 16 -1.47 -1.79 0.69
CA GLN A 16 -1.94 -2.08 -0.66
C GLN A 16 -1.79 -3.57 -1.02
N GLN A 17 -0.68 -4.20 -0.63
CA GLN A 17 -0.39 -5.60 -0.92
C GLN A 17 -1.11 -6.57 0.03
N LYS A 18 -1.06 -6.29 1.34
CA LYS A 18 -1.59 -7.17 2.40
C LYS A 18 -3.09 -7.00 2.63
N LYS A 19 -3.67 -5.91 2.11
CA LYS A 19 -5.07 -5.46 2.26
C LYS A 19 -5.48 -5.09 3.68
N GLU A 20 -4.83 -5.61 4.72
CA GLU A 20 -5.09 -5.28 6.11
C GLU A 20 -3.79 -5.16 6.94
N ILE A 21 -3.69 -4.13 7.76
CA ILE A 21 -2.55 -3.89 8.67
C ILE A 21 -3.03 -3.50 10.07
N SER A 22 -2.33 -4.02 11.07
CA SER A 22 -2.47 -3.75 12.49
C SER A 22 -1.19 -3.17 13.10
N LEU A 23 -1.22 -2.83 14.39
CA LEU A 23 -0.03 -2.38 15.12
C LEU A 23 1.03 -3.48 15.18
N GLU A 24 0.60 -4.73 15.34
CA GLU A 24 1.45 -5.91 15.42
C GLU A 24 2.28 -6.09 14.15
N ASP A 25 1.72 -5.73 12.98
CA ASP A 25 2.45 -5.75 11.71
C ASP A 25 3.56 -4.70 11.66
N ILE A 26 3.31 -3.51 12.20
CA ILE A 26 4.32 -2.45 12.29
C ILE A 26 5.48 -2.89 13.20
N LEU A 27 5.15 -3.56 14.32
CA LEU A 27 6.14 -4.11 15.24
C LEU A 27 6.99 -5.19 14.58
N ALA A 28 6.35 -6.12 13.88
CA ALA A 28 7.05 -7.21 13.19
C ALA A 28 7.92 -6.71 12.02
N GLN A 29 7.46 -5.69 11.29
CA GLN A 29 8.15 -5.18 10.10
C GLN A 29 9.46 -4.44 10.42
N PHE A 30 9.52 -3.76 11.57
CA PHE A 30 10.65 -2.87 11.92
C PHE A 30 11.39 -3.26 13.20
N GLU A 31 10.92 -4.26 13.94
CA GLU A 31 11.50 -4.71 15.23
C GLU A 31 11.74 -3.54 16.22
N ILE A 32 10.76 -2.63 16.29
CA ILE A 32 10.81 -1.42 17.11
C ILE A 32 10.00 -1.54 18.39
N SER A 33 10.21 -0.61 19.33
CA SER A 33 9.39 -0.50 20.53
C SER A 33 7.92 -0.17 20.22
N ALA A 34 7.02 -0.58 21.12
CA ALA A 34 5.60 -0.25 21.03
C ALA A 34 5.33 1.26 20.92
N SER A 35 6.05 2.09 21.68
CA SER A 35 5.92 3.55 21.61
C SER A 35 6.25 4.11 20.22
N THR A 36 7.31 3.60 19.59
CA THR A 36 7.70 4.00 18.23
C THR A 36 6.68 3.49 17.21
N ALA A 37 6.19 2.26 17.37
CA ALA A 37 5.16 1.70 16.50
C ALA A 37 3.85 2.52 16.55
N TYR A 38 3.44 3.00 17.72
CA TYR A 38 2.29 3.91 17.84
C TYR A 38 2.50 5.25 17.11
N ASN A 39 3.72 5.80 17.12
CA ASN A 39 4.03 7.01 16.34
C ASN A 39 3.93 6.77 14.83
N VAL A 40 4.40 5.61 14.36
CA VAL A 40 4.24 5.18 12.96
C VAL A 40 2.75 4.97 12.64
N GLN A 41 2.01 4.27 13.49
CA GLN A 41 0.58 4.02 13.33
C GLN A 41 -0.22 5.33 13.22
N ARG A 42 0.08 6.31 14.08
CA ARG A 42 -0.54 7.64 14.03
C ARG A 42 -0.24 8.35 12.72
N THR A 43 0.99 8.20 12.21
CA THR A 43 1.39 8.80 10.93
C THR A 43 0.73 8.10 9.74
N LEU A 44 0.62 6.77 9.78
CA LEU A 44 -0.11 5.99 8.78
C LEU A 44 -1.58 6.38 8.72
N ARG A 45 -2.22 6.62 9.87
CA ARG A 45 -3.58 7.20 9.93
C ARG A 45 -3.68 8.53 9.19
N MET A 46 -2.74 9.45 9.42
CA MET A 46 -2.75 10.74 8.70
C MET A 46 -2.58 10.56 7.19
N ILE A 47 -1.83 9.54 6.74
CA ILE A 47 -1.70 9.22 5.31
C ILE A 47 -3.03 8.67 4.77
N CYS A 48 -3.63 7.68 5.43
CA CYS A 48 -4.93 7.14 5.03
C CYS A 48 -6.04 8.19 5.01
N GLU A 49 -6.05 9.13 5.96
CA GLU A 49 -7.02 10.24 5.99
C GLU A 49 -6.88 11.20 4.80
N LYS A 50 -5.72 11.24 4.12
CA LYS A 50 -5.52 11.98 2.86
C LYS A 50 -5.97 11.21 1.62
N HIS A 51 -6.15 9.89 1.73
CA HIS A 51 -6.52 8.99 0.64
C HIS A 51 -7.73 8.13 1.04
N PRO A 52 -8.90 8.76 1.31
CA PRO A 52 -10.07 8.06 1.82
C PRO A 52 -10.73 7.12 0.80
N ASP A 53 -10.37 7.24 -0.48
CA ASP A 53 -10.76 6.33 -1.56
C ASP A 53 -9.90 5.06 -1.60
N GLU A 54 -8.72 5.08 -0.97
CA GLU A 54 -7.75 3.99 -1.00
C GLU A 54 -7.71 3.20 0.30
N CYS A 55 -7.81 3.89 1.44
CA CYS A 55 -7.63 3.32 2.76
C CYS A 55 -8.78 3.67 3.71
N GLU A 56 -9.27 2.66 4.45
CA GLU A 56 -10.22 2.82 5.55
C GLU A 56 -9.55 2.51 6.91
N VAL A 57 -9.82 3.33 7.93
CA VAL A 57 -9.32 3.10 9.29
C VAL A 57 -10.45 2.62 10.20
N GLN A 58 -10.42 1.34 10.57
CA GLN A 58 -11.41 0.72 11.48
C GLN A 58 -10.86 0.67 12.91
N THR A 59 -11.69 1.05 13.89
CA THR A 59 -11.36 0.88 15.31
C THR A 59 -12.31 -0.14 15.93
N LYS A 60 -11.79 -1.30 16.33
CA LYS A 60 -12.56 -2.40 16.93
C LYS A 60 -11.89 -2.87 18.21
N ASN A 61 -12.64 -2.97 19.31
CA ASN A 61 -12.15 -3.50 20.59
C ASN A 61 -10.80 -2.90 21.04
N ARG A 62 -10.63 -1.58 20.91
CA ARG A 62 -9.40 -0.81 21.21
C ARG A 62 -8.20 -1.10 20.28
N ARG A 63 -8.38 -1.87 19.20
CA ARG A 63 -7.38 -2.05 18.14
C ARG A 63 -7.72 -1.17 16.95
N THR A 64 -6.69 -0.59 16.34
CA THR A 64 -6.80 0.12 15.06
C THR A 64 -6.35 -0.83 13.95
N ILE A 65 -7.18 -0.95 12.92
CA ILE A 65 -6.94 -1.76 11.74
C ILE A 65 -7.04 -0.83 10.53
N PHE A 66 -6.04 -0.88 9.67
CA PHE A 66 -6.04 -0.19 8.38
C PHE A 66 -6.44 -1.20 7.31
N LYS A 67 -7.32 -0.79 6.40
CA LYS A 67 -7.77 -1.62 5.28
C LYS A 67 -7.59 -0.92 3.97
N TRP A 68 -7.06 -1.63 2.99
CA TRP A 68 -7.09 -1.18 1.60
C TRP A 68 -8.47 -1.46 1.01
N ILE A 69 -9.15 -0.44 0.52
CA ILE A 69 -10.53 -0.51 0.01
C ILE A 69 -10.64 -0.22 -1.49
N LYS A 70 -9.56 0.24 -2.13
CA LYS A 70 -9.53 0.44 -3.58
C LYS A 70 -9.33 -0.89 -4.29
N ASN A 71 -10.33 -1.27 -5.10
CA ASN A 71 -10.23 -2.43 -5.98
C ASN A 71 -9.22 -2.14 -7.08
N GLU A 72 -8.20 -2.99 -7.21
CA GLU A 72 -7.14 -2.88 -8.21
C GLU A 72 -7.52 -3.54 -9.54
N GLU A 73 -8.76 -3.37 -10.01
CA GLU A 73 -9.13 -3.78 -11.39
C GLU A 73 -8.51 -2.85 -12.44
N THR A 74 -7.58 -1.95 -12.10
CA THR A 74 -7.14 -0.87 -13.01
C THR A 74 -5.64 -0.60 -13.03
N THR A 75 -4.79 -1.55 -12.60
CA THR A 75 -3.33 -1.32 -12.62
C THR A 75 -2.49 -2.39 -13.32
N GLU A 76 -3.04 -3.58 -13.61
CA GLU A 76 -2.29 -4.63 -14.32
C GLU A 76 -2.61 -4.69 -15.83
N GLU A 77 -3.82 -4.35 -16.28
CA GLU A 77 -4.16 -4.34 -17.72
C GLU A 77 -3.41 -3.25 -18.53
N GLY A 78 -3.04 -2.14 -17.88
CA GLY A 78 -2.35 -1.03 -18.55
C GLY A 78 -0.87 -1.29 -18.89
N GLN A 79 -0.25 -2.33 -18.32
CA GLN A 79 1.13 -2.72 -18.66
C GLN A 79 1.16 -3.87 -19.69
N GLU A 80 0.20 -4.79 -19.67
CA GLU A 80 0.13 -5.87 -20.65
C GLU A 80 -0.34 -5.39 -22.04
N GLU A 81 -1.30 -4.45 -22.13
CA GLU A 81 -1.74 -3.92 -23.44
C GLU A 81 -0.61 -3.18 -24.18
N GLN A 82 0.28 -2.48 -23.46
CA GLN A 82 1.39 -1.74 -24.09
C GLN A 82 2.53 -2.64 -24.57
N GLU A 83 2.70 -3.84 -24.02
CA GLU A 83 3.66 -4.82 -24.53
C GLU A 83 3.10 -5.62 -25.71
N ILE A 84 1.81 -5.99 -25.68
CA ILE A 84 1.17 -6.71 -26.79
C ILE A 84 1.08 -5.85 -28.05
N GLU A 85 0.73 -4.56 -27.94
CA GLU A 85 0.69 -3.65 -29.10
C GLU A 85 2.08 -3.44 -29.77
N LYS A 86 3.16 -3.48 -28.98
CA LYS A 86 4.53 -3.38 -29.51
C LYS A 86 4.96 -4.63 -30.27
N ILE A 87 4.49 -5.81 -29.85
CA ILE A 87 4.81 -7.08 -30.52
C ILE A 87 3.98 -7.24 -31.81
N LEU A 88 2.70 -6.85 -31.80
CA LEU A 88 1.84 -6.92 -33.00
C LEU A 88 2.29 -5.98 -34.13
N ASN A 89 2.82 -4.80 -33.80
CA ASN A 89 3.35 -3.85 -34.79
C ASN A 89 4.78 -4.18 -35.27
N ALA A 90 5.43 -5.19 -34.70
CA ALA A 90 6.80 -5.60 -35.06
C ALA A 90 6.84 -6.71 -36.14
N GLN A 91 5.76 -6.96 -36.89
CA GLN A 91 5.83 -7.84 -38.05
C GLN A 91 6.53 -7.13 -39.22
N PRO A 92 7.66 -7.65 -39.75
CA PRO A 92 8.27 -7.09 -40.94
C PRO A 92 7.38 -7.38 -42.15
N ALA A 93 7.00 -6.32 -42.88
CA ALA A 93 6.47 -6.41 -44.22
C ALA A 93 7.59 -6.91 -45.15
N GLU A 94 7.69 -8.22 -45.36
CA GLU A 94 8.46 -8.76 -46.47
C GLU A 94 7.57 -8.96 -47.71
N LYS A 95 8.16 -8.54 -48.83
CA LYS A 95 7.60 -8.42 -50.18
C LYS A 95 7.35 -9.76 -50.86
#